data_AF-M6W2N3-F1
#
_entry.id   AF-M6W2N3-F1
#
_cell.length_a   1.000
_cell.length_b   1.000
_cell.length_c   1.000
_cell.angle_alpha   90.00
_cell.angle_beta   90.00
_cell.angle_gamma   90.00
#
_symmetry.space_group_name_H-M   'P 1'
#
loop_
_entity.id
_entity.type
_entity.pdbx_description
1 polymer ?
#
loop_
_entity_poly.entity_id
_entity_poly.type
_entity_poly.pdbx_seq_one_letter_code
_entity_poly.pdbx_strand_id
1 'polypeptide(L)'
;MILGRCKHGYHGGYPAGFLERARLLLVGGDQDASIWHIPGGKAKEYNGIRGGVHLTGYGKNDFTIDLDPICNPDFCIDVRKLKDHFILQKDETLTFIPFPDQDLFYNTTKESSFIQNLVRPKAIIIDRPYDEENADRYVPGRSALPNLNKLLIDCLNLVDKGSLVGVLDYKWPNPSPSIQFEEVSVYSVSTGRGSTARWFTIWRKR
;
A
#
# COMPACT_ATOMS: atom_id res chain seq x y z
N MET A 1 -17.54 -8.30 -5.40
CA MET A 1 -17.71 -6.85 -5.62
C MET A 1 -17.57 -6.15 -4.27
N ILE A 2 -16.64 -5.20 -4.15
CA ILE A 2 -16.47 -4.33 -2.98
C ILE A 2 -17.18 -3.02 -3.28
N LEU A 3 -18.30 -2.78 -2.59
CA LEU A 3 -19.02 -1.51 -2.68
C LEU A 3 -18.44 -0.54 -1.65
N GLY A 4 -18.12 0.67 -2.10
CA GLY A 4 -17.71 1.77 -1.23
C GLY A 4 -18.22 3.12 -1.74
N ARG A 5 -17.88 4.19 -1.02
CA ARG A 5 -18.11 5.58 -1.43
C ARG A 5 -16.77 6.30 -1.42
N CYS A 6 -16.39 7.06 -2.43
CA CYS A 6 -15.13 7.81 -2.40
C CYS A 6 -15.10 8.73 -1.15
N LYS A 7 -14.09 8.56 -0.30
CA LYS A 7 -14.01 9.22 1.03
C LYS A 7 -13.40 10.63 0.98
N HIS A 8 -12.55 10.93 0.00
CA HIS A 8 -11.79 12.18 -0.03
C HIS A 8 -11.95 12.92 -1.36
N GLY A 9 -11.75 14.24 -1.32
CA GLY A 9 -11.59 15.08 -2.52
C GLY A 9 -10.27 14.83 -3.27
N TYR A 10 -9.39 14.01 -2.69
CA TYR A 10 -8.23 13.47 -3.39
C TYR A 10 -8.69 12.40 -4.37
N HIS A 11 -8.42 12.62 -5.66
CA HIS A 11 -8.35 11.52 -6.63
C HIS A 11 -7.49 10.43 -5.99
N GLY A 12 -7.94 9.17 -5.94
CA GLY A 12 -7.10 8.09 -5.37
C GLY A 12 -7.66 7.33 -4.22
N GLY A 13 -8.29 8.04 -3.29
CA GLY A 13 -8.48 7.52 -1.94
C GLY A 13 -9.24 6.20 -1.89
N TYR A 14 -8.96 5.38 -0.87
CA TYR A 14 -9.72 4.15 -0.63
C TYR A 14 -11.23 4.45 -0.58
N PRO A 15 -12.07 3.61 -1.18
CA PRO A 15 -13.51 3.71 -0.98
C PRO A 15 -13.85 3.43 0.50
N ALA A 16 -14.88 4.09 1.02
CA ALA A 16 -15.39 3.82 2.37
C ALA A 16 -15.71 2.33 2.54
N GLY A 17 -15.24 1.73 3.63
CA GLY A 17 -15.38 0.29 3.91
C GLY A 17 -14.48 -0.63 3.07
N PHE A 18 -13.63 -0.09 2.18
CA PHE A 18 -12.69 -0.92 1.41
C PHE A 18 -11.67 -1.60 2.33
N LEU A 19 -11.01 -0.85 3.21
CA LEU A 19 -9.94 -1.40 4.06
C LEU A 19 -10.42 -2.54 4.97
N GLU A 20 -11.65 -2.46 5.49
CA GLU A 20 -12.24 -3.52 6.33
C GLU A 20 -12.38 -4.82 5.54
N ARG A 21 -12.86 -4.71 4.29
CA ARG A 21 -13.01 -5.86 3.39
C ARG A 21 -11.66 -6.37 2.90
N ALA A 22 -10.74 -5.47 2.56
CA ALA A 22 -9.39 -5.84 2.16
C ALA A 22 -8.65 -6.58 3.29
N ARG A 23 -8.77 -6.14 4.54
CA ARG A 23 -8.23 -6.83 5.72
C ARG A 23 -8.82 -8.23 5.88
N LEU A 24 -10.14 -8.38 5.73
CA LEU A 24 -10.78 -9.70 5.78
C LEU A 24 -10.21 -10.64 4.71
N LEU A 25 -10.00 -10.14 3.49
CA LEU A 25 -9.49 -10.92 2.37
C LEU A 25 -8.00 -11.26 2.48
N LEU A 26 -7.18 -10.34 3.03
CA LEU A 26 -5.73 -10.48 3.05
C LEU A 26 -5.22 -11.23 4.28
N VAL A 27 -5.85 -11.05 5.44
CA VAL A 27 -5.38 -11.59 6.73
C VAL A 27 -6.49 -12.25 7.54
N GLY A 28 -7.61 -12.62 6.90
CA GLY A 28 -8.71 -13.32 7.58
C GLY A 28 -9.44 -12.48 8.64
N GLY A 29 -9.27 -11.15 8.63
CA GLY A 29 -9.87 -10.25 9.62
C GLY A 29 -9.07 -10.12 10.91
N ASP A 30 -7.88 -10.71 10.98
CA ASP A 30 -6.93 -10.55 12.09
C ASP A 30 -6.63 -9.06 12.32
N GLN A 31 -6.94 -8.57 13.53
CA GLN A 31 -6.74 -7.19 13.95
C GLN A 31 -5.31 -6.91 14.41
N ASP A 32 -4.58 -7.96 14.78
CA ASP A 32 -3.18 -7.89 15.22
C ASP A 32 -2.21 -8.07 14.04
N ALA A 33 -2.68 -8.62 12.91
CA ALA A 33 -1.90 -8.69 11.68
C ALA A 33 -1.53 -7.29 11.16
N SER A 34 -0.24 -7.09 10.88
CA SER A 34 0.28 -5.87 10.25
C SER A 34 0.04 -5.92 8.74
N ILE A 35 -0.59 -4.86 8.22
CA ILE A 35 -0.72 -4.58 6.79
C ILE A 35 0.06 -3.29 6.46
N TRP A 36 0.95 -3.34 5.47
CA TRP A 36 1.61 -2.11 4.98
C TRP A 36 0.85 -1.53 3.79
N HIS A 37 0.72 -0.20 3.74
CA HIS A 37 0.00 0.53 2.71
C HIS A 37 0.98 1.33 1.83
N ILE A 38 1.04 1.03 0.52
CA ILE A 38 2.14 1.47 -0.37
C ILE A 38 1.69 1.87 -1.80
N PRO A 39 1.89 3.10 -2.26
CA PRO A 39 1.88 4.29 -1.42
C PRO A 39 0.51 4.41 -0.72
N GLY A 40 0.50 4.93 0.49
CA GLY A 40 -0.72 4.96 1.29
C GLY A 40 -0.61 5.83 2.54
N GLY A 41 0.05 7.00 2.45
CA GLY A 41 0.39 7.83 3.61
C GLY A 41 -0.80 8.17 4.52
N LYS A 42 -1.97 8.43 3.93
CA LYS A 42 -3.21 8.77 4.66
C LYS A 42 -4.10 7.58 5.03
N ALA A 43 -3.63 6.33 4.90
CA ALA A 43 -4.45 5.15 5.22
C ALA A 43 -5.02 5.18 6.66
N LYS A 44 -4.28 5.76 7.62
CA LYS A 44 -4.71 5.97 9.01
C LYS A 44 -6.01 6.78 9.12
N GLU A 45 -6.18 7.79 8.27
CA GLU A 45 -7.35 8.66 8.27
C GLU A 45 -8.63 7.92 7.86
N TYR A 46 -8.53 6.68 7.35
CA TYR A 46 -9.69 5.88 6.94
C TYR A 46 -10.51 5.38 8.12
N ASN A 47 -9.95 5.31 9.32
CA ASN A 47 -10.68 4.95 10.53
C ASN A 47 -11.61 6.07 11.05
N GLY A 48 -12.57 5.69 11.89
CA GLY A 48 -13.51 6.58 12.57
C GLY A 48 -14.93 6.52 12.04
N ILE A 49 -15.79 7.43 12.50
CA ILE A 49 -17.21 7.49 12.10
C ILE A 49 -17.37 8.45 10.92
N ARG A 50 -18.00 7.99 9.85
CA ARG A 50 -18.32 8.81 8.66
C ARG A 50 -19.71 8.46 8.13
N GLY A 51 -20.60 9.45 8.09
CA GLY A 51 -21.98 9.24 7.62
C GLY A 51 -22.73 8.16 8.42
N GLY A 52 -22.44 8.03 9.72
CA GLY A 52 -23.02 7.00 10.60
C GLY A 52 -22.39 5.61 10.50
N VAL A 53 -21.41 5.41 9.61
CA VAL A 53 -20.69 4.13 9.48
C VAL A 53 -19.38 4.20 10.25
N HIS A 54 -19.16 3.24 11.14
CA HIS A 54 -17.88 3.02 11.80
C HIS A 54 -16.93 2.32 10.82
N LEU A 55 -15.76 2.92 10.61
CA LEU A 55 -14.71 2.38 9.76
C LEU A 55 -13.51 2.03 10.64
N THR A 56 -13.07 0.76 10.60
CA THR A 56 -11.95 0.26 11.42
C THR A 56 -10.97 -0.60 10.62
N GLY A 57 -10.88 -0.36 9.31
CA GLY A 57 -10.08 -1.21 8.42
C GLY A 57 -8.57 -1.08 8.58
N TYR A 58 -8.08 0.08 9.02
CA TYR A 58 -6.68 0.30 9.33
C TYR A 58 -6.37 -0.25 10.74
N GLY A 59 -5.44 -1.19 10.83
CA GLY A 59 -5.09 -1.91 12.05
C GLY A 59 -4.08 -1.15 12.93
N LYS A 60 -3.99 -1.53 14.20
CA LYS A 60 -3.07 -0.89 15.15
C LYS A 60 -1.58 -1.14 14.85
N ASN A 61 -1.28 -2.20 14.10
CA ASN A 61 0.08 -2.61 13.73
C ASN A 61 0.38 -2.32 12.24
N ASP A 62 -0.50 -1.60 11.55
CA ASP A 62 -0.29 -1.24 10.16
C ASP A 62 0.74 -0.12 10.03
N PHE A 63 1.41 -0.06 8.89
CA PHE A 63 2.34 1.00 8.56
C PHE A 63 1.99 1.63 7.22
N THR A 64 2.23 2.93 7.10
CA THR A 64 2.05 3.68 5.85
C THR A 64 3.41 4.06 5.27
N ILE A 65 3.56 3.83 3.96
CA ILE A 65 4.75 4.23 3.21
C ILE A 65 4.28 5.19 2.13
N ASP A 66 4.92 6.34 2.03
CA ASP A 66 4.60 7.34 1.01
C ASP A 66 5.81 8.23 0.75
N LEU A 67 5.84 8.89 -0.41
CA LEU A 67 6.88 9.87 -0.73
C LEU A 67 6.42 11.30 -0.38
N ASP A 68 5.12 11.53 -0.18
CA ASP A 68 4.60 12.84 0.23
C ASP A 68 4.70 13.05 1.75
N PRO A 69 5.59 13.91 2.25
CA PRO A 69 5.72 14.18 3.68
C PRO A 69 4.46 14.85 4.28
N ILE A 70 3.62 15.50 3.46
CA ILE A 70 2.36 16.10 3.92
C ILE A 70 1.37 15.01 4.37
N CYS A 71 1.49 13.80 3.81
CA CYS A 71 0.69 12.67 4.25
C CYS A 71 1.14 12.10 5.60
N ASN A 72 2.27 12.56 6.16
CA ASN A 72 2.87 12.10 7.41
C ASN A 72 2.94 10.56 7.51
N PRO A 73 3.56 9.87 6.53
CA PRO A 73 3.69 8.42 6.54
C PRO A 73 4.62 7.92 7.65
N ASP A 74 4.48 6.66 8.06
CA ASP A 74 5.44 6.02 8.98
C ASP A 74 6.84 5.94 8.35
N PHE A 75 6.89 5.64 7.06
CA PHE A 75 8.12 5.65 6.26
C PHE A 75 7.95 6.62 5.08
N CYS A 76 8.56 7.80 5.20
CA CYS A 76 8.61 8.78 4.12
C CYS A 76 9.76 8.41 3.17
N ILE A 77 9.50 7.66 2.10
CA ILE A 77 10.52 7.21 1.13
C ILE A 77 9.94 7.07 -0.27
N ASP A 78 10.82 6.99 -1.27
CA ASP A 78 10.43 6.66 -2.63
C ASP A 78 10.15 5.15 -2.75
N VAL A 79 8.89 4.78 -2.94
CA VAL A 79 8.43 3.39 -3.06
C VAL A 79 9.03 2.66 -4.29
N ARG A 80 9.66 3.36 -5.23
CA ARG A 80 10.44 2.73 -6.32
C ARG A 80 11.75 2.12 -5.81
N LYS A 81 12.18 2.51 -4.61
CA LYS A 81 13.44 2.11 -3.95
C LYS A 81 13.20 1.22 -2.72
N LEU A 82 12.03 0.57 -2.60
CA LEU A 82 11.71 -0.28 -1.43
C LEU A 82 12.83 -1.28 -1.08
N LYS A 83 13.40 -1.94 -2.09
CA LYS A 83 14.50 -2.92 -1.91
C LYS A 83 15.80 -2.33 -1.35
N ASP A 84 16.00 -1.02 -1.49
CA ASP A 84 17.20 -0.32 -1.01
C ASP A 84 17.00 0.14 0.44
N HIS A 85 15.75 0.30 0.86
CA HIS A 85 15.36 0.71 2.21
C HIS A 85 15.02 -0.48 3.12
N PHE A 86 14.46 -1.57 2.60
CA PHE A 86 14.05 -2.73 3.40
C PHE A 86 14.88 -3.96 3.03
N ILE A 87 15.86 -4.29 3.86
CA ILE A 87 16.80 -5.38 3.65
C ILE A 87 16.36 -6.60 4.45
N LEU A 88 16.10 -7.72 3.77
CA LEU A 88 15.77 -9.00 4.41
C LEU A 88 17.02 -9.59 5.05
N GLN A 89 16.95 -9.81 6.35
CA GLN A 89 18.01 -10.43 7.15
C GLN A 89 17.89 -11.96 7.16
N LYS A 90 18.94 -12.64 7.63
CA LYS A 90 18.99 -14.11 7.71
C LYS A 90 17.98 -14.70 8.70
N ASP A 91 17.58 -13.93 9.70
CA ASP A 91 16.57 -14.29 10.70
C ASP A 91 15.13 -13.96 10.25
N GLU A 92 14.95 -13.69 8.96
CA GLU A 92 13.67 -13.33 8.34
C GLU A 92 13.05 -12.02 8.84
N THR A 93 13.82 -11.17 9.54
CA THR A 93 13.42 -9.79 9.86
C THR A 93 13.79 -8.83 8.73
N LEU A 94 13.18 -7.65 8.71
CA LEU A 94 13.51 -6.56 7.78
C LEU A 94 14.30 -5.48 8.51
N THR A 95 15.48 -5.13 8.00
CA THR A 95 16.16 -3.91 8.42
C THR A 95 15.73 -2.76 7.53
N PHE A 96 15.08 -1.76 8.11
CA PHE A 96 14.82 -0.48 7.47
C PHE A 96 16.06 0.41 7.54
N ILE A 97 16.46 0.96 6.40
CA ILE A 97 17.54 1.92 6.23
C ILE A 97 16.91 3.22 5.74
N PRO A 98 16.91 4.29 6.54
CA PRO A 98 16.16 5.52 6.26
C PRO A 98 16.65 6.23 4.99
N PHE A 99 17.97 6.39 4.80
CA PHE A 99 18.55 7.03 3.62
C PHE A 99 19.93 6.46 3.29
N PRO A 100 20.13 5.90 2.08
CA PRO A 100 21.46 5.82 1.48
C PRO A 100 21.93 7.18 0.91
N ASP A 101 21.02 8.09 0.51
CA ASP A 101 21.33 9.41 -0.09
C ASP A 101 20.40 10.52 0.45
N GLN A 102 20.96 11.66 0.87
CA GLN A 102 20.33 12.69 1.72
C GLN A 102 19.44 13.74 1.00
N ASP A 103 19.37 13.78 -0.33
CA ASP A 103 19.02 15.03 -1.04
C ASP A 103 17.54 15.27 -1.41
N LEU A 104 16.60 14.41 -1.02
CA LEU A 104 15.20 14.58 -1.43
C LEU A 104 14.26 14.72 -0.23
N PHE A 105 13.96 15.99 0.09
CA PHE A 105 12.82 16.46 0.89
C PHE A 105 12.74 15.98 2.34
N TYR A 106 13.29 16.73 3.31
CA TYR A 106 13.08 16.41 4.73
C TYR A 106 12.63 17.55 5.63
N ASN A 107 11.37 17.42 6.05
CA ASN A 107 10.87 17.73 7.39
C ASN A 107 10.29 16.41 7.93
N THR A 108 11.08 15.58 8.61
CA THR A 108 10.57 14.35 9.26
C THR A 108 10.75 14.39 10.76
N THR A 109 9.74 13.86 11.45
CA THR A 109 9.78 13.46 12.85
C THR A 109 10.84 12.36 13.07
N LYS A 110 11.46 12.38 14.27
CA LYS A 110 12.71 11.67 14.65
C LYS A 110 12.77 10.14 14.41
N GLU A 111 11.70 9.42 14.15
CA GLU A 111 11.76 7.93 14.10
C GLU A 111 12.13 7.40 12.71
N SER A 112 11.71 8.07 11.63
CA SER A 112 12.05 7.68 10.25
C SER A 112 13.49 8.02 9.85
N SER A 113 14.32 8.47 10.79
CA SER A 113 15.73 8.84 10.58
C SER A 113 16.73 7.81 11.13
N PHE A 114 16.26 6.72 11.73
CA PHE A 114 17.13 5.69 12.30
C PHE A 114 16.97 4.34 11.61
N ILE A 115 18.02 3.52 11.67
CA ILE A 115 17.96 2.11 11.28
C ILE A 115 17.02 1.39 12.25
N GLN A 116 16.07 0.62 11.71
CA GLN A 116 15.09 -0.13 12.51
C GLN A 116 15.05 -1.59 12.06
N ASN A 117 14.87 -2.51 13.01
CA ASN A 117 14.57 -3.90 12.69
C ASN A 117 13.06 -4.12 12.87
N LEU A 118 12.42 -4.58 11.81
CA LEU A 118 10.99 -4.71 11.67
C LEU A 118 10.62 -6.17 11.45
N VAL A 119 9.47 -6.57 11.99
CA VAL A 119 8.82 -7.81 11.58
C VAL A 119 8.21 -7.60 10.20
N ARG A 120 8.25 -8.64 9.37
CA ARG A 120 7.64 -8.62 8.04
C ARG A 120 6.13 -8.42 8.15
N PRO A 121 5.52 -7.61 7.26
CA PRO A 121 4.07 -7.49 7.23
C PRO A 121 3.40 -8.82 6.88
N LYS A 122 2.22 -9.05 7.46
CA LYS A 122 1.37 -10.19 7.10
C LYS A 122 0.67 -9.99 5.76
N ALA A 123 0.47 -8.74 5.34
CA ALA A 123 0.04 -8.42 4.00
C ALA A 123 0.46 -7.01 3.58
N ILE A 124 0.37 -6.72 2.29
CA ILE A 124 0.58 -5.36 1.76
C ILE A 124 -0.61 -4.99 0.89
N ILE A 125 -1.03 -3.72 0.93
CA ILE A 125 -1.99 -3.13 -0.01
C ILE A 125 -1.26 -2.07 -0.83
N ILE A 126 -1.31 -2.22 -2.14
CA ILE A 126 -0.83 -1.25 -3.12
C ILE A 126 -1.99 -0.37 -3.60
N ASP A 127 -1.82 0.96 -3.51
CA ASP A 127 -2.78 1.96 -4.03
C ASP A 127 -2.00 3.13 -4.68
N ARG A 128 -1.23 2.80 -5.72
CA ARG A 128 -0.44 3.81 -6.44
C ARG A 128 -1.35 4.78 -7.19
N PRO A 129 -0.85 5.98 -7.55
CA PRO A 129 -1.52 6.81 -8.53
C PRO A 129 -1.82 6.00 -9.80
N TYR A 130 -3.09 5.99 -10.21
CA TYR A 130 -3.68 4.95 -11.06
C TYR A 130 -2.99 4.78 -12.42
N ASP A 131 -2.65 5.89 -13.06
CA ASP A 131 -2.05 5.97 -14.37
C ASP A 131 -1.27 7.29 -14.51
N GLU A 132 -0.59 7.46 -15.64
CA GLU A 132 0.22 8.65 -15.91
C GLU A 132 -0.61 9.92 -16.01
N GLU A 133 -1.87 9.83 -16.46
CA GLU A 133 -2.77 10.98 -16.58
C GLU A 133 -3.19 11.52 -15.21
N ASN A 134 -3.46 10.62 -14.27
CA ASN A 134 -3.88 10.96 -12.92
C ASN A 134 -2.71 11.18 -11.97
N ALA A 135 -1.49 10.74 -12.30
CA ALA A 135 -0.36 10.79 -11.39
C ALA A 135 0.01 12.20 -10.92
N ASP A 136 -0.18 13.23 -11.76
CA ASP A 136 0.06 14.63 -11.37
C ASP A 136 -0.93 15.20 -10.34
N ARG A 137 -2.02 14.47 -10.06
CA ARG A 137 -2.97 14.83 -9.00
C ARG A 137 -2.49 14.40 -7.61
N TYR A 138 -1.34 13.73 -7.53
CA TYR A 138 -0.72 13.25 -6.31
C TYR A 138 0.67 13.85 -6.22
N VAL A 139 1.08 14.21 -5.01
CA VAL A 139 2.49 14.56 -4.77
C VAL A 139 3.31 13.27 -4.78
N PRO A 140 4.51 13.25 -5.40
CA PRO A 140 5.20 14.36 -6.08
C PRO A 140 4.91 14.47 -7.60
N GLY A 141 3.98 13.68 -8.13
CA GLY A 141 3.54 13.74 -9.52
C GLY A 141 4.03 12.56 -10.38
N ARG A 142 3.77 12.62 -11.68
CA ARG A 142 4.06 11.51 -12.61
C ARG A 142 5.53 11.08 -12.66
N SER A 143 6.46 11.98 -12.37
CA SER A 143 7.91 11.70 -12.38
C SER A 143 8.31 10.67 -11.32
N ALA A 144 7.48 10.47 -10.29
CA ALA A 144 7.67 9.45 -9.25
C ALA A 144 6.67 8.28 -9.35
N LEU A 145 5.89 8.18 -10.42
CA LEU A 145 4.92 7.10 -10.58
C LEU A 145 5.64 5.73 -10.59
N PRO A 146 5.36 4.82 -9.64
CA PRO A 146 5.98 3.51 -9.63
C PRO A 146 5.43 2.61 -10.73
N ASN A 147 6.30 1.83 -11.36
CA ASN A 147 5.87 0.76 -12.26
C ASN A 147 5.13 -0.32 -11.46
N LEU A 148 3.88 -0.61 -11.84
CA LEU A 148 2.99 -1.50 -11.08
C LEU A 148 3.57 -2.91 -10.90
N ASN A 149 4.10 -3.52 -11.96
CA ASN A 149 4.63 -4.88 -11.89
C ASN A 149 5.88 -4.95 -11.01
N LYS A 150 6.78 -3.97 -11.14
CA LYS A 150 7.96 -3.87 -10.29
C LYS A 150 7.58 -3.68 -8.82
N LEU A 151 6.65 -2.77 -8.54
CA LEU A 151 6.17 -2.49 -7.18
C LEU A 151 5.52 -3.73 -6.55
N LEU A 152 4.67 -4.43 -7.30
CA LEU A 152 4.07 -5.69 -6.86
C LEU A 152 5.13 -6.74 -6.50
N ILE A 153 6.12 -6.93 -7.36
CA ILE A 153 7.21 -7.89 -7.13
C ILE A 153 8.02 -7.50 -5.89
N ASP A 154 8.34 -6.22 -5.71
CA ASP A 154 9.05 -5.74 -4.53
C ASP A 154 8.24 -6.01 -3.25
N CYS A 155 6.94 -5.69 -3.25
CA CYS A 155 6.07 -5.96 -2.11
C CYS A 155 5.95 -7.46 -1.80
N LEU A 156 5.85 -8.31 -2.83
CA LEU A 156 5.82 -9.77 -2.67
C LEU A 156 7.13 -10.34 -2.08
N ASN A 157 8.26 -9.62 -2.23
CA ASN A 157 9.52 -9.98 -1.60
C ASN A 157 9.61 -9.49 -0.15
N LEU A 158 8.81 -8.50 0.26
CA LEU A 158 8.78 -8.00 1.64
C LEU A 158 7.93 -8.85 2.58
N VAL A 159 6.89 -9.52 2.08
CA VAL A 159 6.01 -10.41 2.87
C VAL A 159 6.54 -11.84 2.96
N ASP A 160 6.14 -12.58 4.00
CA ASP A 160 6.48 -13.99 4.15
C ASP A 160 5.92 -14.86 3.01
N LYS A 161 6.53 -16.02 2.77
CA LYS A 161 5.98 -16.99 1.82
C LYS A 161 4.56 -17.39 2.24
N GLY A 162 3.63 -17.36 1.28
CA GLY A 162 2.19 -17.63 1.52
C GLY A 162 1.38 -16.40 1.96
N SER A 163 2.03 -15.30 2.33
CA SER A 163 1.36 -14.01 2.59
C SER A 163 0.87 -13.35 1.31
N LEU A 164 -0.07 -12.41 1.46
CA LEU A 164 -0.81 -11.84 0.35
C LEU A 164 -0.44 -10.37 0.11
N VAL A 165 -0.40 -9.98 -1.16
CA VAL A 165 -0.28 -8.58 -1.60
C VAL A 165 -1.49 -8.22 -2.45
N GLY A 166 -2.27 -7.25 -2.00
CA GLY A 166 -3.40 -6.70 -2.73
C GLY A 166 -2.99 -5.48 -3.55
N VAL A 167 -3.52 -5.33 -4.77
CA VAL A 167 -3.30 -4.19 -5.66
C VAL A 167 -4.64 -3.58 -6.02
N LEU A 168 -4.87 -2.33 -5.62
CA LEU A 168 -6.02 -1.52 -6.00
C LEU A 168 -5.64 -0.54 -7.11
N ASP A 169 -6.08 -0.81 -8.35
CA ASP A 169 -5.62 -0.05 -9.52
C ASP A 169 -6.64 -0.12 -10.67
N TYR A 170 -6.49 0.73 -11.70
CA TYR A 170 -7.18 0.57 -12.99
C TYR A 170 -6.50 -0.47 -13.87
N LYS A 171 -5.19 -0.62 -13.75
CA LYS A 171 -4.40 -1.58 -14.50
C LYS A 171 -4.34 -2.91 -13.76
N TRP A 172 -4.60 -3.98 -14.51
CA TRP A 172 -4.40 -5.33 -14.02
C TRP A 172 -2.91 -5.69 -14.12
N PRO A 173 -2.24 -6.02 -13.00
CA PRO A 173 -0.81 -6.35 -13.04
C PRO A 173 -0.54 -7.68 -13.77
N ASN A 174 0.65 -7.79 -14.33
CA ASN A 174 1.17 -8.98 -15.01
C ASN A 174 2.66 -9.14 -14.66
N PRO A 175 2.99 -9.59 -13.43
CA PRO A 175 4.37 -9.70 -12.97
C PRO A 175 5.11 -10.82 -13.71
N SER A 176 6.42 -10.62 -13.95
CA SER A 176 7.28 -11.54 -14.68
C SER A 176 8.54 -11.90 -13.88
N PRO A 177 9.03 -13.16 -13.93
CA PRO A 177 8.44 -14.29 -14.65
C PRO A 177 7.19 -14.82 -13.96
N SER A 178 6.11 -15.03 -14.72
CA SER A 178 4.77 -15.37 -14.17
C SER A 178 4.77 -16.65 -13.34
N ILE A 179 5.70 -17.57 -13.59
CA ILE A 179 5.82 -18.83 -12.84
C ILE A 179 6.17 -18.64 -11.35
N GLN A 180 6.67 -17.48 -10.95
CA GLN A 180 7.00 -17.18 -9.55
C GLN A 180 5.82 -16.61 -8.75
N PHE A 181 4.74 -16.23 -9.44
CA PHE A 181 3.66 -15.47 -8.85
C PHE A 181 2.32 -16.14 -9.14
N GLU A 182 1.36 -15.92 -8.26
CA GLU A 182 0.01 -16.43 -8.42
C GLU A 182 -0.99 -15.35 -8.10
N GLU A 183 -1.91 -15.12 -9.03
CA GLU A 183 -3.14 -14.39 -8.78
C GLU A 183 -4.10 -15.29 -8.01
N VAL A 184 -4.41 -14.90 -6.78
CA VAL A 184 -5.26 -15.66 -5.86
C VAL A 184 -6.73 -15.32 -6.09
N SER A 185 -7.04 -14.04 -6.30
CA SER A 185 -8.41 -13.57 -6.48
C SER A 185 -8.48 -12.15 -7.03
N VAL A 186 -9.62 -11.80 -7.62
CA VAL A 186 -9.89 -10.47 -8.17
C VAL A 186 -11.29 -9.99 -7.81
N TYR A 187 -11.38 -8.73 -7.40
CA TYR A 187 -12.61 -8.08 -7.00
C TYR A 187 -12.77 -6.74 -7.71
N SER A 188 -13.94 -6.51 -8.31
CA SER A 188 -14.33 -5.17 -8.71
C SER A 188 -14.62 -4.30 -7.49
N VAL A 189 -14.13 -3.07 -7.50
CA VAL A 189 -14.34 -2.06 -6.45
C VAL A 189 -15.05 -0.87 -7.07
N SER A 190 -16.31 -0.63 -6.68
CA SER A 190 -17.15 0.42 -7.27
C SER A 190 -17.65 1.42 -6.23
N THR A 191 -17.82 2.68 -6.66
CA THR A 191 -18.06 3.82 -5.76
C THR A 191 -19.41 4.55 -5.96
N GLY A 192 -20.38 3.86 -6.57
CA GLY A 192 -21.69 4.42 -6.92
C GLY A 192 -21.75 4.89 -8.38
N ARG A 193 -22.91 5.45 -8.79
CA ARG A 193 -23.14 5.89 -10.17
C ARG A 193 -22.31 7.15 -10.48
N GLY A 194 -21.78 7.24 -11.71
CA GLY A 194 -20.99 8.40 -12.16
C GLY A 194 -19.54 8.43 -11.65
N SER A 195 -19.05 7.33 -11.07
CA SER A 195 -17.67 7.19 -10.60
C SER A 195 -16.92 6.08 -11.33
N THR A 196 -15.60 6.16 -11.36
CA THR A 196 -14.73 5.12 -11.95
C THR A 196 -14.57 3.94 -11.00
N ALA A 197 -14.73 2.72 -11.51
CA ALA A 197 -14.43 1.49 -10.77
C ALA A 197 -12.95 1.13 -10.84
N ARG A 198 -12.45 0.44 -9.81
CA ARG A 198 -11.09 -0.13 -9.75
C ARG A 198 -11.14 -1.64 -9.63
N TRP A 199 -10.01 -2.27 -9.90
CA TRP A 199 -9.78 -3.68 -9.61
C TRP A 199 -8.93 -3.81 -8.36
N PHE A 200 -9.36 -4.70 -7.47
CA PHE A 200 -8.54 -5.18 -6.36
C PHE A 200 -8.10 -6.61 -6.67
N THR A 201 -6.84 -6.77 -7.06
CA THR A 201 -6.24 -8.06 -7.38
C THR A 201 -5.37 -8.51 -6.22
N ILE A 202 -5.43 -9.79 -5.84
CA ILE A 202 -4.67 -10.34 -4.72
C ILE A 202 -3.67 -11.36 -5.25
N TRP A 203 -2.43 -11.21 -4.82
CA TRP A 203 -1.29 -11.98 -5.31
C TRP A 203 -0.54 -12.65 -4.18
N ARG A 204 0.11 -13.77 -4.49
CA ARG A 204 1.07 -14.41 -3.60
C ARG A 204 2.30 -14.88 -4.36
N LYS A 205 3.42 -15.01 -3.64
CA LYS A 205 4.65 -15.61 -4.14
C LYS A 205 4.58 -17.13 -3.99
N ARG A 206 4.93 -17.87 -5.05
CA ARG A 206 4.93 -19.35 -5.06
C ARG A 206 6.09 -19.96 -4.28
#